data_AF-A0A345YSC2-F1
#
_entry.id   AF-A0A345YSC2-F1
#
_cell.length_a   1.000
_cell.length_b   1.000
_cell.length_c   1.000
_cell.angle_alpha   90.00
_cell.angle_beta   90.00
_cell.angle_gamma   90.00
#
_symmetry.space_group_name_H-M   'P 1'
#
loop_
_entity.id
_entity.type
_entity.pdbx_description
1 polymer ?
#
loop_
_entity_poly.entity_id
_entity_poly.type
_entity_poly.pdbx_seq_one_letter_code
_entity_poly.pdbx_strand_id
1 'polypeptide(L)'
;MTTVLTLLPLLVAVPLGAALVTTIVQMWRRYQHPLRLALQAVGASTVLGVLGIAGALPGSLWWASWLFALGILLGIAVSARRLLVEDPPTDPSPRRAALLDPPSRTSTIGEGLFWVLLVVIALVAG
;
A
#
# COMPACT_ATOMS: atom_id res chain seq x y z
N MET A 1 -30.51 -7.97 -8.43
CA MET A 1 -29.31 -7.50 -9.17
C MET A 1 -28.92 -6.06 -8.80
N THR A 2 -29.88 -5.17 -8.54
CA THR A 2 -29.63 -3.77 -8.12
C THR A 2 -28.93 -3.62 -6.77
N THR A 3 -29.17 -4.52 -5.80
CA THR A 3 -28.53 -4.48 -4.47
C THR A 3 -27.04 -4.84 -4.50
N VAL A 4 -26.62 -5.72 -5.42
CA VAL A 4 -25.21 -6.12 -5.54
C VAL A 4 -24.40 -5.02 -6.21
N LEU A 5 -24.96 -4.37 -7.24
CA LEU A 5 -24.33 -3.24 -7.92
C LEU A 5 -24.17 -2.01 -7.03
N THR A 6 -25.13 -1.78 -6.12
CA THR A 6 -25.05 -0.68 -5.14
C THR A 6 -24.04 -0.93 -4.02
N LEU A 7 -23.79 -2.19 -3.66
CA LEU A 7 -22.78 -2.57 -2.67
C LEU A 7 -21.38 -2.75 -3.26
N LEU A 8 -21.26 -2.84 -4.59
CA LEU A 8 -19.99 -3.09 -5.29
C LEU A 8 -18.87 -2.10 -4.91
N PRO A 9 -19.11 -0.78 -4.81
CA PRO A 9 -18.07 0.16 -4.39
C PRO A 9 -17.56 -0.13 -2.99
N LEU A 10 -18.47 -0.50 -2.07
CA LEU A 10 -18.13 -0.83 -0.69
C LEU A 10 -17.36 -2.15 -0.59
N LEU A 11 -17.77 -3.15 -1.38
CA LEU A 11 -17.10 -4.46 -1.47
C LEU A 11 -15.66 -4.35 -2.00
N VAL A 12 -15.36 -3.32 -2.80
CA VAL A 12 -14.00 -3.02 -3.27
C VAL A 12 -13.26 -2.11 -2.29
N ALA A 13 -13.93 -1.12 -1.71
CA ALA A 13 -13.32 -0.16 -0.79
C ALA A 13 -12.79 -0.81 0.49
N VAL A 14 -13.56 -1.72 1.09
CA VAL A 14 -13.21 -2.38 2.35
C VAL A 14 -11.91 -3.20 2.25
N PRO A 15 -11.74 -4.14 1.30
CA PRO A 15 -10.51 -4.92 1.20
C PRO A 15 -9.32 -4.04 0.81
N LEU A 16 -9.50 -3.04 -0.07
CA LEU A 16 -8.44 -2.11 -0.43
C LEU A 16 -8.01 -1.25 0.76
N GLY A 17 -8.96 -0.74 1.55
CA GLY A 17 -8.69 0.00 2.77
C GLY A 17 -7.98 -0.84 3.82
N ALA A 18 -8.38 -2.10 4.01
CA ALA A 18 -7.70 -3.03 4.91
C ALA A 18 -6.26 -3.34 4.42
N ALA A 19 -6.07 -3.56 3.11
CA ALA A 19 -4.75 -3.72 2.51
C ALA A 19 -3.87 -2.48 2.72
N LEU A 20 -4.46 -1.28 2.62
CA LEU A 20 -3.76 -0.03 2.85
C LEU A 20 -3.30 0.12 4.30
N VAL A 21 -4.21 -0.10 5.26
CA VAL A 21 -3.89 -0.05 6.71
C VAL A 21 -2.80 -1.07 7.05
N THR A 22 -2.93 -2.30 6.57
CA THR A 22 -1.93 -3.35 6.86
C THR A 22 -0.57 -3.00 6.26
N THR A 23 -0.53 -2.40 5.06
CA THR A 23 0.70 -1.93 4.43
C THR A 23 1.36 -0.81 5.23
N ILE A 24 0.59 0.19 5.66
CA ILE A 24 1.09 1.28 6.53
C ILE A 24 1.66 0.71 7.83
N VAL A 25 0.93 -0.17 8.52
CA VAL A 25 1.41 -0.81 9.75
C VAL A 25 2.70 -1.61 9.53
N GLN A 26 2.82 -2.29 8.37
CA GLN A 26 4.03 -3.03 8.03
C GLN A 26 5.25 -2.13 7.83
N MET A 27 5.09 -0.98 7.15
CA MET A 27 6.16 0.02 7.03
C MET A 27 6.62 0.48 8.42
N TRP A 28 5.66 0.79 9.30
CA TRP A 28 5.95 1.29 10.63
C TRP A 28 6.60 0.26 11.55
N ARG A 29 6.37 -1.04 11.36
CA ARG A 29 6.79 -2.07 12.34
C ARG A 29 7.92 -2.97 11.88
N ARG A 30 8.16 -3.11 10.57
CA ARG A 30 9.10 -4.11 10.05
C ARG A 30 10.35 -3.44 9.49
N TYR A 31 11.50 -4.07 9.73
CA TYR A 31 12.68 -3.81 8.94
C TYR A 31 12.52 -4.48 7.59
N GLN A 32 12.77 -3.73 6.52
CA GLN A 32 12.64 -4.20 5.15
C GLN A 32 13.74 -3.62 4.28
N HIS A 33 14.09 -4.32 3.21
CA HIS A 33 14.98 -3.80 2.18
C HIS A 33 14.44 -2.46 1.62
N PRO A 34 15.28 -1.45 1.36
CA PRO A 34 14.83 -0.13 0.87
C PRO A 34 13.99 -0.21 -0.41
N LEU A 35 14.34 -1.12 -1.32
CA LEU A 35 13.54 -1.33 -2.55
C LEU A 35 12.14 -1.90 -2.26
N ARG A 36 11.98 -2.75 -1.23
CA ARG A 36 10.64 -3.24 -0.83
C ARG A 36 9.81 -2.13 -0.21
N LEU A 37 10.43 -1.30 0.62
CA LEU A 37 9.78 -0.12 1.19
C LEU A 37 9.27 0.81 0.09
N ALA A 38 10.10 1.07 -0.94
CA ALA A 38 9.70 1.89 -2.09
C ALA A 38 8.51 1.28 -2.85
N LEU A 39 8.53 -0.03 -3.11
CA LEU A 39 7.40 -0.71 -3.78
C LEU A 39 6.13 -0.68 -2.95
N GLN A 40 6.21 -0.92 -1.63
CA GLN A 40 5.06 -0.81 -0.73
C GLN A 40 4.51 0.62 -0.69
N ALA A 41 5.37 1.63 -0.72
CA ALA A 41 4.98 3.04 -0.74
C ALA A 41 4.23 3.40 -2.03
N VAL A 42 4.76 2.97 -3.18
CA VAL A 42 4.11 3.16 -4.48
C VAL A 42 2.77 2.42 -4.53
N GLY A 43 2.73 1.16 -4.09
CA GLY A 43 1.49 0.36 -4.06
C GLY A 43 0.43 0.98 -3.15
N ALA A 44 0.79 1.38 -1.93
CA ALA A 44 -0.11 2.04 -0.99
C ALA A 44 -0.66 3.36 -1.56
N SER A 45 0.20 4.18 -2.15
CA SER A 45 -0.20 5.45 -2.78
C SER A 45 -1.12 5.21 -3.98
N THR A 46 -0.85 4.17 -4.77
CA THR A 46 -1.68 3.76 -5.92
C THR A 46 -3.07 3.33 -5.46
N VAL A 47 -3.16 2.47 -4.44
CA VAL A 47 -4.45 2.04 -3.85
C VAL A 47 -5.24 3.22 -3.34
N LEU A 48 -4.58 4.17 -2.65
CA LEU A 48 -5.22 5.39 -2.18
C LEU A 48 -5.76 6.23 -3.34
N GLY A 49 -5.00 6.39 -4.42
CA GLY A 49 -5.43 7.09 -5.63
C GLY A 49 -6.65 6.42 -6.28
N VAL A 50 -6.64 5.08 -6.37
CA VAL A 50 -7.75 4.29 -6.93
C VAL A 50 -9.02 4.42 -6.09
N LEU A 51 -8.90 4.38 -4.77
CA LEU A 51 -10.03 4.64 -3.86
C LEU A 51 -10.64 6.03 -4.09
N GLY A 52 -9.80 7.02 -4.40
CA GLY A 52 -10.23 8.38 -4.73
C GLY A 52 -10.94 8.45 -6.09
N ILE A 53 -10.32 7.93 -7.15
CA ILE A 53 -10.84 7.97 -8.53
C ILE A 53 -12.17 7.22 -8.63
N ALA A 54 -12.26 6.03 -8.03
CA ALA A 54 -13.46 5.21 -8.07
C ALA A 54 -14.61 5.77 -7.21
N GLY A 55 -14.44 6.91 -6.54
CA GLY A 55 -15.45 7.46 -5.62
C GLY A 55 -15.80 6.49 -4.48
N ALA A 56 -14.86 5.62 -4.12
CA ALA A 56 -15.11 4.48 -3.23
C ALA A 56 -15.34 4.93 -1.77
N LEU A 57 -14.92 6.15 -1.43
CA LEU A 57 -15.16 6.79 -0.15
C LEU A 57 -16.37 7.74 -0.23
N PRO A 58 -17.35 7.63 0.68
CA PRO A 58 -18.39 8.63 0.85
C PRO A 58 -17.79 10.03 1.03
N GLY A 59 -18.45 11.06 0.48
CA GLY A 59 -17.96 12.45 0.58
C GLY A 59 -17.77 12.96 2.02
N SER A 60 -18.48 12.39 2.99
CA SER A 60 -18.30 12.68 4.43
C SER A 60 -16.95 12.19 4.99
N LEU A 61 -16.28 11.27 4.29
CA LEU A 61 -14.98 10.69 4.66
C LEU A 61 -13.82 11.27 3.83
N TRP A 62 -13.99 12.48 3.27
CA TRP A 62 -12.93 13.16 2.51
C TRP A 62 -11.62 13.33 3.30
N TRP A 63 -11.67 13.42 4.63
CA TRP A 63 -10.50 13.51 5.51
C TRP A 63 -9.76 12.18 5.66
N ALA A 64 -10.39 11.04 5.35
CA ALA A 64 -9.78 9.73 5.48
C ALA A 64 -8.62 9.55 4.51
N SER A 65 -8.72 10.09 3.29
CA SER A 65 -7.63 10.05 2.31
C SER A 65 -6.39 10.81 2.79
N TRP A 66 -6.60 11.96 3.45
CA TRP A 66 -5.53 12.73 4.08
C TRP A 66 -4.84 11.96 5.21
N LEU A 67 -5.61 11.25 6.05
CA LEU A 67 -5.04 10.41 7.11
C LEU A 67 -4.24 9.24 6.54
N PHE A 68 -4.72 8.60 5.47
CA PHE A 68 -3.97 7.54 4.80
C PHE A 68 -2.68 8.06 4.17
N ALA A 69 -2.74 9.19 3.46
CA ALA A 69 -1.57 9.83 2.89
C ALA A 69 -0.53 10.16 3.98
N LEU A 70 -0.97 10.74 5.09
CA LEU A 70 -0.10 11.04 6.23
C LEU A 70 0.49 9.76 6.84
N GLY A 71 -0.32 8.70 6.99
CA GLY A 71 0.13 7.41 7.50
C GLY A 71 1.21 6.78 6.63
N ILE A 72 1.09 6.88 5.30
CA ILE A 72 2.12 6.42 4.33
C ILE A 72 3.39 7.25 4.52
N LEU A 73 3.29 8.58 4.53
CA LEU A 73 4.44 9.48 4.68
C LEU A 73 5.20 9.25 6.00
N LEU A 74 4.47 9.16 7.12
CA LEU A 74 5.04 8.84 8.42
C LEU A 74 5.68 7.45 8.43
N GLY A 75 5.07 6.48 7.74
CA GLY A 75 5.64 5.14 7.59
C GLY A 75 6.96 5.16 6.87
N ILE A 76 7.02 5.85 5.73
CA ILE A 76 8.27 6.04 4.97
C ILE A 76 9.32 6.73 5.85
N ALA A 77 8.97 7.81 6.54
CA ALA A 77 9.91 8.55 7.37
C ALA A 77 10.46 7.69 8.53
N VAL A 78 9.61 6.93 9.21
CA VAL A 78 9.99 6.01 10.30
C VAL A 78 10.88 4.89 9.76
N SER A 79 10.49 4.24 8.65
CA SER A 79 11.28 3.17 8.04
C SER A 79 12.63 3.69 7.54
N ALA A 80 12.66 4.85 6.89
CA ALA A 80 13.90 5.48 6.41
C ALA A 80 14.82 5.84 7.58
N ARG A 81 14.28 6.40 8.67
CA ARG A 81 15.06 6.66 9.89
C ARG A 81 15.68 5.38 10.43
N ARG A 82 14.94 4.27 10.49
CA ARG A 82 15.48 2.98 10.93
C ARG A 82 16.61 2.50 10.03
N LEU A 83 16.43 2.57 8.71
CA LEU A 83 17.46 2.17 7.75
C LEU A 83 18.74 2.99 7.83
N LEU A 84 18.65 4.26 8.28
CA LEU A 84 19.79 5.16 8.39
C LEU A 84 20.50 5.10 9.74
N VAL A 85 19.79 4.75 10.81
CA VAL A 85 20.26 4.94 12.20
C VAL A 85 20.37 3.62 12.97
N GLU A 86 19.63 2.59 12.59
CA GLU A 86 19.55 1.35 13.33
C GLU A 86 20.12 0.19 12.49
N ASP A 87 21.00 -0.61 13.08
CA ASP A 87 21.51 -1.81 12.44
C ASP A 87 20.39 -2.86 12.28
N PRO A 88 20.32 -3.55 11.13
CA PRO A 88 19.34 -4.61 10.94
C PRO A 88 19.54 -5.72 11.99
N PRO A 89 18.48 -6.42 12.39
CA PRO A 89 18.57 -7.49 13.39
C PRO A 89 19.56 -8.57 12.92
N THR A 90 20.50 -8.93 13.79
CA THR A 90 21.66 -9.80 13.50
C THR A 90 21.26 -11.27 13.29
N ASP A 91 20.19 -11.73 13.95
CA ASP A 91 19.60 -13.06 13.79
C ASP A 91 18.09 -12.98 13.47
N PRO A 92 17.73 -12.66 12.22
CA PRO A 92 16.34 -12.61 11.81
C PRO A 92 15.78 -14.03 11.64
N SER A 93 14.56 -14.26 12.13
CA SER A 93 13.82 -15.48 11.78
C SER A 93 13.66 -15.59 10.24
N PRO A 94 13.47 -16.78 9.66
CA PRO A 94 13.43 -16.96 8.20
C PRO A 94 12.43 -16.04 7.48
N ARG A 95 11.29 -15.75 8.13
CA ARG A 95 10.28 -14.80 7.62
C ARG A 95 10.75 -13.34 7.64
N ARG A 96 11.58 -12.95 8.61
CA ARG A 96 12.17 -11.60 8.69
C ARG A 96 13.34 -11.46 7.72
N ALA A 97 14.15 -12.51 7.53
CA ALA A 97 15.23 -12.53 6.55
C ALA A 97 14.71 -12.24 5.13
N ALA A 98 13.62 -12.90 4.72
CA ALA A 98 13.00 -12.68 3.41
C ALA A 98 12.52 -11.22 3.16
N LEU A 99 12.28 -10.44 4.23
CA LEU A 99 11.92 -9.02 4.11
C LEU A 99 13.14 -8.11 3.98
N LEU A 100 14.30 -8.56 4.44
CA LEU A 100 15.58 -7.87 4.30
C LEU A 100 16.23 -8.14 2.95
N ASP A 101 15.89 -9.26 2.32
CA ASP A 101 16.34 -9.57 0.96
C ASP A 101 15.71 -8.63 -0.07
N PRO A 102 16.47 -8.22 -1.11
CA PRO A 102 15.92 -7.45 -2.22
C PRO A 102 14.79 -8.22 -2.92
N PRO A 103 13.76 -7.51 -3.40
CA PRO A 103 12.73 -8.14 -4.22
C PRO A 103 13.35 -8.57 -5.56
N SER A 104 12.91 -9.72 -6.10
CA SER A 104 13.40 -10.19 -7.40
C SER A 104 12.94 -9.25 -8.52
N ARG A 105 13.77 -9.08 -9.55
CA ARG A 105 13.45 -8.18 -10.69
C ARG A 105 12.10 -8.52 -11.34
N THR A 106 11.80 -9.81 -11.49
CA THR A 106 10.53 -10.28 -12.04
C THR A 106 9.34 -9.88 -11.17
N SER A 107 9.48 -9.95 -9.84
CA SER A 107 8.44 -9.48 -8.91
C SER A 107 8.21 -7.99 -9.04
N THR A 108 9.29 -7.19 -9.10
CA THR A 108 9.21 -5.73 -9.24
C THR A 108 8.49 -5.32 -10.52
N ILE A 109 8.82 -5.95 -11.65
CA ILE A 109 8.17 -5.68 -12.94
C ILE A 109 6.69 -6.09 -12.90
N GLY A 110 6.40 -7.28 -12.39
CA GLY A 110 5.03 -7.77 -12.26
C GLY A 110 4.16 -6.87 -11.38
N GLU A 111 4.70 -6.42 -10.25
CA GLU A 111 4.02 -5.50 -9.34
C GLU A 111 3.80 -4.12 -9.98
N GLY A 112 4.79 -3.58 -10.69
CA GLY A 112 4.64 -2.34 -11.45
C GLY A 112 3.55 -2.42 -12.52
N LEU A 113 3.54 -3.49 -13.33
CA LEU A 113 2.50 -3.73 -14.34
C LEU A 113 1.11 -3.89 -13.71
N PHE A 114 1.02 -4.59 -12.58
CA PHE A 114 -0.21 -4.75 -11.82
C PHE A 114 -0.78 -3.39 -11.38
N TRP A 115 0.06 -2.52 -10.81
CA TRP A 115 -0.38 -1.19 -10.38
C TRP A 115 -0.84 -0.32 -11.54
N VAL A 116 -0.11 -0.32 -12.66
CA VAL A 116 -0.51 0.41 -13.87
C VAL A 116 -1.87 -0.08 -14.39
N LEU A 117 -2.05 -1.40 -14.48
CA LEU A 117 -3.32 -1.99 -14.91
C LEU A 117 -4.47 -1.58 -13.99
N LEU A 118 -4.24 -1.59 -12.67
CA LEU A 118 -5.26 -1.26 -11.68
C LEU A 118 -5.69 0.22 -11.77
N VAL A 119 -4.75 1.14 -12.04
CA VAL A 119 -5.06 2.55 -12.31
C VAL A 119 -5.87 2.70 -13.60
N VAL A 120 -5.48 2.02 -14.68
CA VAL A 120 -6.22 2.07 -15.95
C VAL A 120 -7.67 1.59 -15.76
N ILE A 121 -7.86 0.48 -15.03
CA ILE A 121 -9.20 -0.03 -14.72
C ILE A 121 -10.00 1.01 -13.92
N ALA A 122 -9.39 1.62 -12.89
CA ALA A 122 -10.06 2.62 -12.07
C ALA A 122 -10.48 3.85 -12.88
N LEU A 123 -9.65 4.31 -13.83
CA LEU A 123 -9.96 5.44 -14.72
C LEU A 123 -11.06 5.13 -15.73
N VAL A 124 -11.22 3.87 -16.15
CA VAL A 124 -12.29 3.46 -17.08
C VAL A 124 -13.61 3.22 -16.33
N ALA A 125 -13.53 2.79 -15.07
CA ALA A 125 -14.69 2.42 -14.27
C ALA A 125 -15.27 3.56 -13.42
N GLY A 126 -14.46 4.58 -13.08
CA GLY A 126 -14.88 5.79 -12.37
C GLY A 126 -15.24 6.92 -13.32
#